data_AF-A0A411YFH0-F1
#
_entry.id   AF-A0A411YFH0-F1
#
_cell.length_a   1.000
_cell.length_b   1.000
_cell.length_c   1.000
_cell.angle_alpha   90.00
_cell.angle_beta   90.00
_cell.angle_gamma   90.00
#
_symmetry.space_group_name_H-M   'P 1'
#
loop_
_entity.id
_entity.type
_entity.pdbx_description
1 polymer ?
#
loop_
_entity_poly.entity_id
_entity_poly.type
_entity_poly.pdbx_seq_one_letter_code
_entity_poly.pdbx_strand_id
1 'polypeptide(L)' 'MVRRGLRRRLAEPIHLAHIEFVVSASLGIAVDGGTARTPDQLLNAADQDMYVEKARSRAVNPAPGLRGHRDTEDA' A
#
# COMPACT_ATOMS: atom_id res chain seq x y z
N MET A 1 -5.26 -14.44 -12.82
CA MET A 1 -6.39 -13.52 -13.07
C MET A 1 -6.77 -12.68 -11.83
N VAL A 2 -6.75 -13.25 -10.62
CA VAL A 2 -7.16 -12.59 -9.35
C VAL A 2 -6.44 -11.26 -9.05
N ARG A 3 -5.10 -11.19 -9.20
CA ARG A 3 -4.32 -9.97 -8.94
C ARG A 3 -4.77 -8.76 -9.78
N ARG A 4 -5.11 -8.99 -11.06
CA ARG A 4 -5.56 -7.91 -11.97
C ARG A 4 -6.95 -7.40 -11.59
N GLY A 5 -7.85 -8.30 -11.19
CA GLY A 5 -9.19 -7.93 -10.70
C GLY A 5 -9.14 -7.15 -9.39
N LEU A 6 -8.28 -7.58 -8.45
CA LEU A 6 -8.13 -6.90 -7.16
C LEU A 6 -7.53 -5.51 -7.30
N ARG A 7 -6.45 -5.34 -8.08
CA ARG A 7 -5.87 -4.01 -8.35
C ARG A 7 -6.87 -3.06 -9.00
N ARG A 8 -7.67 -3.54 -9.96
CA ARG A 8 -8.70 -2.73 -10.61
C ARG A 8 -9.75 -2.25 -9.60
N ARG A 9 -10.27 -3.15 -8.75
CA ARG A 9 -11.24 -2.79 -7.70
C ARG A 9 -10.68 -1.82 -6.67
N LEU A 10 -9.42 -1.97 -6.29
CA LEU A 10 -8.77 -1.05 -5.34
C LEU A 10 -8.53 0.36 -5.92
N ALA A 11 -8.54 0.49 -7.26
CA ALA A 11 -8.43 1.77 -7.94
C ALA A 11 -9.79 2.41 -8.25
N GLU A 12 -10.91 1.75 -7.89
CA GLU A 12 -12.24 2.33 -8.04
C GLU A 12 -12.39 3.52 -7.07
N PRO A 13 -12.94 4.65 -7.52
CA PRO A 13 -13.11 5.81 -6.66
C PRO A 13 -14.09 5.55 -5.52
N ILE A 14 -13.77 6.08 -4.35
CA ILE A 14 -14.65 6.10 -3.18
C ILE A 14 -15.35 7.46 -3.17
N HIS A 15 -16.68 7.44 -3.30
CA HIS A 15 -17.49 8.64 -3.23
C HIS A 15 -17.96 8.86 -1.79
N LEU A 16 -17.61 10.01 -1.20
CA LEU A 16 -18.06 10.43 0.12
C LEU A 16 -18.59 11.87 0.05
N ALA A 17 -19.90 12.02 0.24
CA ALA A 17 -20.62 13.28 0.02
C ALA A 17 -20.41 13.83 -1.40
N HIS A 18 -19.72 14.97 -1.54
CA HIS A 18 -19.42 15.61 -2.83
C HIS A 18 -17.96 15.47 -3.25
N ILE A 19 -17.20 14.58 -2.60
CA ILE A 19 -15.77 14.38 -2.84
C ILE A 19 -15.52 12.96 -3.35
N GLU A 20 -14.64 12.86 -4.33
CA GLU A 20 -14.16 11.61 -4.89
C GLU A 20 -12.72 11.35 -4.42
N PHE A 21 -12.49 10.20 -3.79
CA PHE A 21 -11.19 9.77 -3.32
C PHE A 21 -10.70 8.57 -4.12
N VAL A 22 -9.48 8.65 -4.65
CA VAL A 22 -8.79 7.49 -5.22
C VAL A 22 -7.65 7.11 -4.29
N VAL A 23 -7.63 5.85 -3.87
CA VAL A 23 -6.56 5.34 -3.01
C VAL A 23 -5.48 4.65 -3.85
N SER A 24 -4.23 4.84 -3.48
CA SER A 24 -3.13 4.01 -3.97
C SER A 24 -2.91 2.87 -2.99
N ALA A 25 -3.05 1.64 -3.47
CA ALA A 25 -2.90 0.44 -2.65
C ALA A 25 -1.62 -0.32 -3.02
N SER A 26 -0.84 -0.67 -2.00
CA SER A 26 0.25 -1.65 -2.11
C SER A 26 -0.25 -2.98 -1.54
N LEU A 27 0.15 -4.09 -2.16
CA LEU A 27 -0.31 -5.42 -1.80
C LEU A 27 0.88 -6.35 -1.65
N GLY A 28 1.02 -6.94 -0.48
CA GLY A 28 1.95 -8.05 -0.23
C GLY A 28 1.24 -9.38 -0.30
N ILE A 29 1.89 -10.41 -0.86
CA ILE A 29 1.32 -11.75 -1.02
C ILE A 29 2.36 -12.79 -0.59
N ALA A 30 2.04 -13.54 0.46
CA ALA A 30 2.73 -14.76 0.82
C ALA A 30 1.95 -15.99 0.30
N VAL A 31 2.66 -16.98 -0.22
CA VAL A 31 2.11 -18.29 -0.61
C VAL A 31 2.89 -19.35 0.14
N ASP A 32 2.19 -20.21 0.87
CA ASP A 32 2.82 -21.32 1.58
C ASP A 32 3.17 -22.46 0.60
N GLY A 33 4.40 -22.95 0.73
CA GLY A 33 4.88 -24.16 0.05
C GLY A 33 4.83 -25.41 0.93
N GLY A 34 4.13 -25.36 2.07
CA GLY A 34 4.05 -26.42 3.07
C GLY A 34 5.09 -26.29 4.19
N THR A 35 5.63 -25.08 4.41
CA THR A 35 6.71 -24.82 5.37
C THR A 35 6.28 -23.93 6.53
N ALA A 36 5.19 -23.17 6.36
CA ALA A 36 4.63 -22.39 7.45
C ALA A 36 4.06 -23.31 8.54
N ARG A 37 4.46 -23.06 9.79
CA ARG A 37 3.99 -23.81 10.96
C ARG A 37 2.85 -23.12 11.68
N THR A 38 2.66 -21.83 11.43
CA THR A 38 1.59 -21.01 12.01
C THR A 38 1.07 -20.00 10.98
N PRO A 39 -0.19 -19.55 11.11
CA PRO A 39 -0.73 -18.47 10.28
C PRO A 39 0.10 -17.17 10.39
N ASP A 40 0.62 -16.86 11.57
CA ASP A 40 1.39 -15.64 11.83
C ASP A 40 2.64 -15.55 10.95
N GLN A 41 3.26 -16.69 10.59
CA GLN A 41 4.42 -16.70 9.70
C GLN A 41 4.05 -16.20 8.29
N LEU A 42 2.87 -16.58 7.78
CA LEU A 42 2.39 -16.11 6.48
C LEU A 42 1.91 -14.66 6.54
N LEU A 43 1.28 -14.25 7.63
CA LEU A 43 0.88 -12.85 7.84
C LEU A 43 2.09 -11.93 7.88
N ASN A 44 3.12 -12.28 8.65
CA ASN A 44 4.36 -11.51 8.74
C ASN A 44 5.08 -11.44 7.39
N ALA A 45 5.15 -12.54 6.64
CA ALA A 45 5.75 -12.56 5.32
C ALA A 45 4.97 -11.69 4.31
N ALA A 46 3.64 -11.74 4.34
CA ALA A 46 2.80 -10.90 3.48
C ALA A 46 2.91 -9.41 3.84
N ASP A 47 3.00 -9.08 5.13
CA ASP A 47 3.18 -7.70 5.59
C ASP A 47 4.54 -7.13 5.15
N GLN A 48 5.60 -7.90 5.29
CA GLN A 48 6.93 -7.51 4.80
C GLN A 48 6.93 -7.25 3.28
N ASP A 49 6.33 -8.14 2.49
CA ASP A 49 6.20 -7.97 1.04
C ASP A 49 5.40 -6.70 0.68
N MET A 50 4.34 -6.39 1.45
CA MET A 50 3.56 -5.17 1.26
C MET A 50 4.42 -3.91 1.48
N TYR A 51 5.24 -3.88 2.53
CA TYR A 51 6.12 -2.75 2.80
C TYR A 51 7.19 -2.58 1.71
N VAL A 52 7.75 -3.67 1.20
CA VAL A 52 8.68 -3.64 0.06
C VAL A 52 8.01 -3.02 -1.18
N GLU A 53 6.80 -3.46 -1.52
CA GLU A 53 6.04 -2.90 -2.65
C GLU A 53 5.64 -1.44 -2.44
N LYS A 54 5.30 -1.05 -1.20
CA LYS A 54 5.02 0.34 -0.82
C LYS A 54 6.24 1.24 -0.99
N ALA A 55 7.42 0.77 -0.59
CA ALA A 55 8.67 1.49 -0.76
C ALA A 55 9.02 1.67 -2.26
N ARG A 56 8.87 0.62 -3.06
CA ARG A 56 9.07 0.67 -4.52
C ARG A 56 8.12 1.64 -5.22
N SER A 57 6.85 1.65 -4.82
CA SER A 57 5.82 2.52 -5.41
C SER A 57 6.06 4.00 -5.10
N ARG A 58 6.57 4.32 -3.89
CA ARG A 58 6.96 5.70 -3.53
C ARG A 58 8.11 6.25 -4.36
N ALA A 59 9.02 5.39 -4.83
CA ALA A 59 10.12 5.81 -5.70
C ALA A 59 9.66 6.17 -7.12
N VAL A 60 8.52 5.64 -7.57
CA VAL A 60 7.97 5.84 -8.92
C VAL A 60 6.95 6.99 -8.97
N ASN A 61 6.21 7.22 -7.88
CA ASN A 61 5.27 8.32 -7.76
C ASN A 61 5.47 8.99 -6.38
N PRO A 62 6.30 10.03 -6.27
CA PRO A 62 6.31 10.84 -5.07
C PRO A 62 4.92 11.47 -4.96
N ALA A 63 4.20 11.17 -3.87
CA ALA A 63 2.88 11.74 -3.64
C ALA A 63 2.95 13.27 -3.82
N PRO A 64 2.12 13.88 -4.68
CA PRO A 64 2.09 15.33 -4.77
C PRO A 64 1.48 15.84 -3.46
N GLY A 65 2.28 16.50 -2.62
CA GLY A 65 1.75 17.29 -1.50
C GLY A 65 2.24 16.99 -0.09
N LEU A 66 3.22 16.11 0.14
CA LEU A 66 3.97 16.11 1.41
C LEU A 66 5.28 16.89 1.25
N ARG A 67 5.18 18.16 0.81
CA ARG A 67 6.21 19.12 1.18
C ARG A 67 5.98 19.42 2.64
N GLY A 68 6.80 18.83 3.50
CA GLY A 68 6.83 19.16 4.91
C GLY A 68 6.83 20.67 5.06
N HIS A 69 5.88 21.17 5.86
CA HIS A 69 6.09 22.36 6.66
C HIS A 69 7.51 22.23 7.23
N ARG A 70 8.44 23.02 6.69
CA ARG A 70 9.64 23.37 7.43
C ARG A 70 9.12 24.23 8.56
N ASP A 71 9.13 23.69 9.76
CA ASP A 71 9.03 24.47 10.98
C ASP A 71 10.20 25.47 10.95
N THR A 72 9.91 26.65 10.43
CA THR A 72 10.65 27.86 10.78
C THR A 72 10.19 28.22 12.18
N GLU A 73 10.77 27.55 13.18
CA GLU A 73 10.88 28.12 14.51
C GLU A 73 12.28 28.77 14.59
N ASP A 74 12.26 30.08 14.34
CA ASP A 74 13.25 31.01 14.87
C ASP A 74 13.16 30.97 16.41
N ALA A 75 14.25 30.62 17.08
CA ALA A 75 14.68 31.16 18.37
C ALA A 75 16.17 30.85 18.61
#